data_AF-A0A7U5RJE7-F1
#
_entry.id   AF-A0A7U5RJE7-F1
#
_cell.length_a   1.000
_cell.length_b   1.000
_cell.length_c   1.000
_cell.angle_alpha   90.00
_cell.angle_beta   90.00
_cell.angle_gamma   90.00
#
_symmetry.space_group_name_H-M   'P 1'
#
loop_
_entity.id
_entity.type
_entity.pdbx_description
1 polymer ?
#
loop_
_entity_poly.entity_id
_entity_poly.type
_entity_poly.pdbx_seq_one_letter_code
_entity_poly.pdbx_strand_id
1 'polypeptide(L)'
;MKYSILFLILLFANYTFANTEIWNGTYHYYSSEELPDGNVATIESTLTVAPKKCVYSIVGFQVDKSYVCKVKKKNNELYFFDNKSGNRFGKVVFKKGKYYLYSPEVLDSKDNLFIKDE
;
A
#
# COMPACT_ATOMS: atom_id res chain seq x y z
N MET A 1 45.84 10.61 -18.31
CA MET A 1 44.91 10.30 -17.22
C MET A 1 43.95 11.47 -16.98
N LYS A 2 42.81 11.53 -17.69
CA LYS A 2 41.77 12.57 -17.44
C LYS A 2 40.32 12.06 -17.54
N TYR A 3 40.10 10.85 -18.09
CA TYR A 3 38.75 10.31 -18.31
C TYR A 3 38.28 9.30 -17.26
N SER A 4 39.14 8.89 -16.32
CA SER A 4 38.80 7.85 -15.34
C SER A 4 37.89 8.32 -14.20
N ILE A 5 37.82 9.64 -13.96
CA ILE A 5 37.03 10.21 -12.85
C ILE A 5 35.57 10.41 -13.26
N LEU A 6 35.29 10.68 -14.54
CA LEU A 6 33.94 10.93 -15.05
C LEU A 6 33.06 9.66 -14.99
N PHE A 7 33.66 8.48 -15.20
CA PHE A 7 32.95 7.20 -15.11
C PHE A 7 32.58 6.80 -13.68
N LEU A 8 33.34 7.25 -12.69
CA LEU A 8 33.06 6.97 -11.27
C LEU A 8 31.83 7.76 -10.79
N ILE A 9 31.66 9.00 -11.23
CA ILE A 9 30.55 9.88 -10.80
C ILE A 9 29.20 9.36 -11.32
N LEU A 10 29.17 8.76 -12.51
CA LEU A 10 27.96 8.13 -13.09
C LEU A 10 27.49 6.88 -12.32
N LEU A 11 28.37 6.18 -11.61
CA LEU A 11 28.00 5.00 -10.82
C LEU A 11 27.34 5.36 -9.48
N PHE A 12 27.65 6.54 -8.92
CA PHE A 12 27.05 7.00 -7.65
C PHE A 12 25.77 7.82 -7.82
N ALA A 13 25.49 8.35 -9.02
CA ALA A 13 24.28 9.14 -9.28
C ALA A 13 22.96 8.34 -9.18
N ASN A 14 23.03 7.00 -9.19
CA ASN A 14 21.84 6.14 -9.11
C ASN A 14 21.39 5.77 -7.68
N TYR A 15 22.08 6.23 -6.63
CA TYR A 15 21.86 5.71 -5.27
C TYR A 15 21.24 6.65 -4.25
N THR A 16 20.83 7.86 -4.62
CA THR A 16 20.26 8.80 -3.64
C THR A 16 19.14 9.66 -4.23
N PHE A 17 18.07 9.03 -4.68
CA PHE A 17 16.76 9.70 -4.70
C PHE A 17 15.88 9.11 -3.61
N ALA A 18 15.32 10.01 -2.81
CA ALA A 18 14.57 9.79 -1.59
C ALA A 18 13.49 8.69 -1.71
N ASN A 19 13.82 7.48 -1.27
CA ASN A 19 12.93 6.32 -1.21
C ASN A 19 11.74 6.48 -0.22
N THR A 20 11.64 7.62 0.46
CA THR A 20 10.57 7.94 1.40
C THR A 20 9.26 8.35 0.72
N GLU A 21 9.30 8.92 -0.49
CA GLU A 21 8.12 9.39 -1.21
C GLU A 21 7.23 8.29 -1.79
N ILE A 22 7.80 7.10 -2.07
CA ILE A 22 7.08 6.01 -2.75
C ILE A 22 5.81 5.61 -1.99
N TRP A 23 5.84 5.68 -0.66
CA TRP A 23 4.79 5.14 0.21
C TRP A 23 3.86 6.18 0.81
N ASN A 24 4.16 7.47 0.66
CA ASN A 24 3.27 8.51 1.17
C ASN A 24 2.14 8.71 0.18
N GLY A 25 0.91 8.75 0.68
CA GLY A 25 -0.29 8.93 -0.12
C GLY A 25 -1.49 8.25 0.51
N THR A 26 -2.63 8.40 -0.15
CA THR A 26 -3.83 7.61 0.12
C THR A 26 -3.98 6.59 -1.00
N TYR A 27 -4.39 5.39 -0.62
CA TYR A 27 -4.53 4.26 -1.50
C TYR A 27 -5.91 3.66 -1.34
N HIS A 28 -6.52 3.24 -2.45
CA HIS A 28 -7.88 2.73 -2.52
C HIS A 28 -7.93 1.37 -3.22
N TYR A 29 -8.61 0.42 -2.58
CA TYR A 29 -8.93 -0.88 -3.12
C TYR A 29 -10.45 -0.99 -3.17
N TYR A 30 -10.98 -1.35 -4.33
CA TYR A 30 -12.41 -1.51 -4.56
C TYR A 30 -12.69 -2.94 -4.95
N SER A 31 -13.73 -3.54 -4.36
CA SER A 31 -14.15 -4.89 -4.68
C SER A 31 -15.66 -4.99 -4.62
N SER A 32 -16.22 -5.78 -5.52
CA SER A 32 -17.62 -6.16 -5.49
C SER A 32 -17.78 -7.66 -5.72
N GLU A 33 -18.68 -8.30 -4.98
CA GLU A 33 -19.01 -9.71 -5.11
C GLU A 33 -20.53 -9.89 -5.12
N GLU A 34 -21.04 -10.73 -6.02
CA GLU A 34 -22.45 -11.10 -6.04
C GLU A 34 -22.73 -12.17 -4.98
N LEU A 35 -23.73 -11.91 -4.15
CA LEU A 35 -24.16 -12.78 -3.06
C LEU A 35 -25.17 -13.81 -3.57
N PRO A 36 -25.36 -14.94 -2.85
CA PRO A 36 -26.29 -16.00 -3.25
C PRO A 36 -27.75 -15.57 -3.41
N ASP A 37 -28.16 -14.45 -2.82
CA ASP A 37 -29.50 -13.87 -2.90
C ASP A 37 -29.66 -12.89 -4.09
N GLY A 38 -28.61 -12.72 -4.91
CA GLY A 38 -28.57 -11.80 -6.04
C GLY A 38 -28.22 -10.36 -5.69
N ASN A 39 -27.95 -10.05 -4.40
CA ASN A 39 -27.45 -8.74 -4.01
C ASN A 39 -25.95 -8.61 -4.32
N VAL A 40 -25.45 -7.39 -4.49
CA VAL A 40 -24.01 -7.14 -4.69
C VAL A 40 -23.41 -6.54 -3.42
N ALA A 41 -22.47 -7.27 -2.81
CA ALA A 41 -21.64 -6.75 -1.73
C ALA A 41 -20.52 -5.90 -2.32
N THR A 42 -20.36 -4.66 -1.86
CA THR A 42 -19.24 -3.79 -2.25
C THR A 42 -18.44 -3.43 -1.01
N ILE A 43 -17.12 -3.42 -1.14
CA ILE A 43 -16.20 -2.92 -0.12
C ILE A 43 -15.20 -1.95 -0.75
N GLU A 44 -14.83 -0.96 0.05
CA GLU A 44 -13.69 -0.09 -0.21
C GLU A 44 -12.74 -0.17 0.98
N SER A 45 -11.47 -0.49 0.69
CA SER A 45 -10.39 -0.40 1.67
C SER A 45 -9.51 0.79 1.34
N THR A 46 -9.24 1.63 2.34
CA THR A 46 -8.41 2.83 2.19
C THR A 46 -7.22 2.76 3.14
N LEU A 47 -6.02 3.05 2.64
CA LEU A 47 -4.83 3.24 3.47
C LEU A 47 -4.28 4.64 3.22
N THR A 48 -4.23 5.49 4.23
CA THR A 48 -3.50 6.77 4.17
C THR A 48 -2.20 6.65 4.95
N VAL A 49 -1.08 6.97 4.29
CA VAL A 49 0.27 6.97 4.86
C VAL A 49 0.89 8.36 4.70
N ALA A 50 1.27 8.98 5.81
CA ALA A 50 2.00 10.25 5.82
C ALA A 50 3.02 10.26 6.97
N PRO A 51 3.94 11.25 7.03
CA PRO A 51 4.84 11.40 8.16
C PRO A 51 4.04 11.49 9.47
N LYS A 52 4.16 10.46 10.33
CA LYS A 52 3.44 10.30 11.62
C LYS A 52 1.94 9.97 11.54
N LYS A 53 1.39 9.70 10.35
CA LYS A 53 -0.01 9.29 10.18
C LYS A 53 -0.09 7.99 9.40
N CYS A 54 -0.83 7.03 9.95
CA CYS A 54 -1.27 5.84 9.24
C CYS A 54 -2.71 5.59 9.64
N VAL A 55 -3.61 5.56 8.66
CA VAL A 55 -5.01 5.21 8.87
C VAL A 55 -5.38 4.14 7.85
N TYR A 56 -5.92 3.02 8.32
CA TYR A 56 -6.49 1.98 7.48
C TYR A 56 -7.99 1.93 7.77
N SER A 57 -8.82 2.05 6.75
CA SER A 57 -10.28 1.97 6.88
C SER A 57 -10.86 1.03 5.87
N ILE A 58 -12.00 0.46 6.23
CA ILE A 58 -12.81 -0.41 5.40
C ILE A 58 -14.23 0.08 5.53
N VAL A 59 -14.89 0.31 4.40
CA VAL A 59 -16.26 0.79 4.32
C VAL A 59 -17.03 -0.12 3.38
N GLY A 60 -18.28 -0.44 3.72
CA GLY A 60 -19.17 -1.21 2.86
C GLY A 60 -19.78 -2.43 3.53
N PHE A 61 -20.02 -3.49 2.75
CA PHE A 61 -20.89 -4.61 3.14
C PHE A 61 -20.52 -5.18 4.53
N GLN A 62 -21.44 -4.97 5.48
CA GLN A 62 -21.39 -5.41 6.87
C GLN A 62 -20.20 -4.88 7.72
N VAL A 63 -19.34 -4.01 7.19
CA VAL A 63 -18.13 -3.55 7.89
C VAL A 63 -17.80 -2.11 7.55
N ASP A 64 -18.05 -1.23 8.53
CA ASP A 64 -17.47 0.12 8.57
C ASP A 64 -16.51 0.21 9.74
N LYS A 65 -15.21 0.23 9.45
CA LYS A 65 -14.15 0.28 10.48
C LYS A 65 -13.02 1.19 10.05
N SER A 66 -12.41 1.85 11.03
CA SER A 66 -11.23 2.69 10.83
C SER A 66 -10.23 2.45 11.95
N TYR A 67 -8.97 2.31 11.59
CA TYR A 67 -7.88 1.93 12.45
C TYR A 67 -6.72 2.90 12.31
N VAL A 68 -6.22 3.38 13.44
CA VAL A 68 -4.89 4.00 13.48
C VAL A 68 -3.86 2.88 13.39
N CYS A 69 -3.00 2.94 12.40
CA CYS A 69 -2.00 1.91 12.14
C CYS A 69 -0.57 2.36 12.42
N LYS A 70 0.35 1.40 12.41
CA LYS A 70 1.79 1.59 12.30
C LYS A 70 2.27 0.91 11.03
N VAL A 71 3.29 1.47 10.37
CA VAL A 71 3.87 0.88 9.16
C VAL A 71 5.30 0.42 9.38
N LYS A 72 5.70 -0.65 8.68
CA LYS A 72 7.09 -1.10 8.54
C LYS A 72 7.41 -1.32 7.07
N LYS A 73 8.51 -0.73 6.60
CA LYS A 73 8.97 -0.81 5.21
C LYS A 73 10.06 -1.89 5.10
N LYS A 74 9.95 -2.79 4.12
CA LYS A 74 10.97 -3.81 3.82
C LYS A 74 10.85 -4.23 2.35
N ASN A 75 11.92 -4.14 1.57
CA ASN A 75 12.03 -4.71 0.21
C ASN A 75 10.83 -4.43 -0.72
N ASN A 76 10.55 -3.16 -1.04
CA ASN A 76 9.38 -2.76 -1.85
C ASN A 76 8.02 -3.21 -1.30
N GLU A 77 7.96 -3.59 -0.04
CA GLU A 77 6.73 -3.90 0.67
C GLU A 77 6.53 -2.94 1.84
N LEU A 78 5.27 -2.58 2.09
CA LEU A 78 4.81 -1.81 3.23
C LEU A 78 3.86 -2.67 4.04
N TYR A 79 4.30 -3.09 5.21
CA TYR A 79 3.47 -3.81 6.17
C TYR A 79 2.76 -2.81 7.08
N PHE A 80 1.47 -3.01 7.35
CA PHE A 80 0.70 -2.15 8.24
C PHE A 80 -0.03 -2.96 9.31
N PHE A 81 -0.02 -2.42 10.52
CA PHE A 81 -0.42 -3.10 11.76
C PHE A 81 -1.35 -2.22 12.56
N ASP A 82 -2.25 -2.82 13.32
CA ASP A 82 -3.02 -2.12 14.35
C ASP A 82 -2.07 -1.49 15.37
N ASN A 83 -2.25 -0.21 15.65
CA ASN A 83 -1.36 0.51 16.55
C ASN A 83 -1.45 0.05 18.02
N LYS A 84 -2.60 -0.50 18.44
CA LYS A 84 -2.88 -0.90 19.81
C LYS A 84 -2.50 -2.36 20.09
N SER A 85 -3.02 -3.28 19.28
CA SER A 85 -2.83 -4.73 19.44
C SER A 85 -1.54 -5.25 18.78
N GLY A 86 -0.99 -4.52 17.80
CA GLY A 86 0.16 -4.97 17.01
C GLY A 86 -0.18 -6.04 15.96
N ASN A 87 -1.45 -6.42 15.84
CA ASN A 87 -1.91 -7.36 14.81
C ASN A 87 -1.65 -6.80 13.42
N ARG A 88 -1.18 -7.64 12.51
CA ARG A 88 -0.97 -7.25 11.12
C ARG A 88 -2.31 -7.22 10.40
N PHE A 89 -2.65 -6.07 9.82
CA PHE A 89 -3.80 -5.97 8.92
C PHE A 89 -3.44 -6.54 7.55
N GLY A 90 -2.32 -6.09 6.97
CA GLY A 90 -1.91 -6.57 5.67
C GLY A 90 -0.55 -6.06 5.25
N LYS A 91 -0.29 -6.15 3.95
CA LYS A 91 0.85 -5.51 3.30
C LYS A 91 0.47 -4.95 1.93
N VAL A 92 1.18 -3.91 1.51
CA VAL A 92 1.16 -3.37 0.16
C VAL A 92 2.47 -3.73 -0.52
N VAL A 93 2.43 -4.25 -1.74
CA VAL A 93 3.61 -4.56 -2.55
C VAL A 93 3.69 -3.60 -3.72
N PHE A 94 4.84 -2.94 -3.91
CA PHE A 94 5.11 -2.11 -5.07
C PHE A 94 5.82 -2.93 -6.15
N LYS A 95 5.17 -3.08 -7.31
CA LYS A 95 5.70 -3.87 -8.44
C LYS A 95 5.37 -3.18 -9.76
N LYS A 96 6.40 -2.91 -10.57
CA LYS A 96 6.27 -2.32 -11.91
C LYS A 96 5.43 -1.02 -11.93
N GLY A 97 5.65 -0.12 -10.97
CA GLY A 97 4.95 1.17 -10.91
C GLY A 97 3.53 1.12 -10.33
N LYS A 98 3.06 -0.06 -9.89
CA LYS A 98 1.73 -0.24 -9.30
C LYS A 98 1.83 -0.77 -7.87
N TYR A 99 0.79 -0.52 -7.08
CA TYR A 99 0.67 -1.00 -5.71
C TYR A 99 -0.39 -2.10 -5.65
N TYR A 100 -0.16 -3.09 -4.80
CA TYR A 100 -1.05 -4.25 -4.66
C TYR A 100 -1.30 -4.55 -3.19
N LEU A 101 -2.56 -4.62 -2.78
CA LEU A 101 -3.00 -4.85 -1.41
C LEU A 101 -3.09 -6.35 -1.11
N TYR A 102 -2.53 -6.80 0.00
CA TYR A 102 -2.70 -8.17 0.50
C TYR A 102 -3.19 -8.08 1.94
N SER A 103 -4.48 -8.33 2.13
CA SER A 103 -5.20 -8.21 3.41
C SER A 103 -6.31 -9.27 3.46
N PRO A 104 -6.73 -9.74 4.65
CA PRO A 104 -7.87 -10.64 4.78
C PRO A 104 -9.17 -10.11 4.15
N GLU A 105 -9.28 -8.80 3.99
CA GLU A 105 -10.46 -8.13 3.45
C GLU A 105 -10.41 -7.94 1.92
N VAL A 106 -9.35 -8.42 1.25
CA VAL A 106 -9.33 -8.52 -0.21
C VAL A 106 -10.16 -9.74 -0.62
N LEU A 107 -11.35 -9.50 -1.15
CA LEU A 107 -12.31 -10.55 -1.52
C LEU A 107 -11.89 -11.30 -2.78
N ASP A 108 -11.37 -10.59 -3.79
CA ASP A 108 -10.88 -11.21 -5.01
C ASP A 108 -9.35 -11.34 -4.99
N SER A 109 -8.87 -12.56 -4.81
CA SER A 109 -7.43 -12.86 -4.90
C SER A 109 -6.82 -12.61 -6.30
N LYS A 110 -7.65 -12.41 -7.34
CA LYS A 110 -7.22 -12.19 -8.73
C LYS A 110 -7.01 -10.72 -9.08
N ASP A 111 -7.69 -9.80 -8.41
CA ASP A 111 -7.45 -8.37 -8.57
C ASP A 111 -7.31 -7.70 -7.20
N ASN A 112 -6.08 -7.33 -6.89
CA ASN A 112 -5.74 -6.67 -5.65
C ASN A 112 -5.01 -5.34 -5.90
N LEU A 113 -5.26 -4.74 -7.06
CA LEU A 113 -4.69 -3.43 -7.41
C LEU A 113 -5.10 -2.40 -6.36
N PHE A 114 -4.11 -1.68 -5.85
CA PHE A 114 -4.29 -0.63 -4.86
C PHE A 114 -3.96 0.71 -5.49
N ILE A 115 -4.99 1.47 -5.82
CA ILE A 115 -4.88 2.71 -6.58
C ILE A 115 -4.40 3.80 -5.64
N LYS A 116 -3.28 4.44 -5.95
CA LYS A 116 -2.80 5.60 -5.19
C LYS A 116 -3.44 6.87 -5.75
N ASP A 117 -3.93 7.75 -4.88
CA ASP A 117 -4.37 9.09 -5.29
C ASP A 117 -3.21 9.86 -5.97
N GLU A 118 -3.55 10.63 -6.99
CA GLU A 118 -2.62 11.50 -7.71
C GLU A 118 -2.18 12.72 -6.89
#